data_AF-A0A501WZG6-F1
#
_entry.id   AF-A0A501WZG6-F1
#
_cell.length_a   1.000
_cell.length_b   1.000
_cell.length_c   1.000
_cell.angle_alpha   90.00
_cell.angle_beta   90.00
_cell.angle_gamma   90.00
#
_symmetry.space_group_name_H-M   'P 1'
#
loop_
_entity.id
_entity.type
_entity.pdbx_description
1 polymer ?
#
loop_
_entity_poly.entity_id
_entity_poly.type
_entity_poly.pdbx_seq_one_letter_code
_entity_poly.pdbx_strand_id
1 'polypeptide(L)'
;MSDSNSDGSVAALVLGLCCLVVVGFGAWTAGFLSDHRVQTERTTRYAERTDEYIGRTCVGMDRAALLQCATEAIESSREDQRAEYNLNAQESMARWTFWLLGLSVITTGVAGGGIYYVHATLTETRAAVRAAEAANEVSRDVGQAQIRAYLSLTPGLPSGVKIDDFPSVQIFVENTGQSPAYSVLCASAIVPRNWYFDGNENFLVMTSFDKAPFQTPEALGTIGANGRSPTEAKCILLLDRSLYDKCFDRGDDAMFLAAIVTYVDVFGASHETRFCARMDDPVRGGGAIGNPETGQCRWTQTRFHNTAT
;
A
#
# COMPACT_ATOMS: atom_id res chain seq x y z
N MET A 1 -7.93 13.49 -6.21
CA MET A 1 -7.14 14.21 -7.24
C MET A 1 -7.21 15.73 -7.11
N SER A 2 -7.51 16.30 -5.93
CA SER A 2 -7.63 17.77 -5.74
C SER A 2 -6.55 18.39 -4.84
N ASP A 3 -5.66 17.60 -4.24
CA ASP A 3 -4.74 18.10 -3.19
C ASP A 3 -3.44 18.70 -3.73
N SER A 4 -3.15 18.55 -5.03
CA SER A 4 -1.92 19.08 -5.65
C SER A 4 -1.89 20.61 -5.78
N ASN A 5 -3.03 21.32 -5.60
CA ASN A 5 -3.09 22.77 -5.89
C ASN A 5 -2.81 23.65 -4.65
N SER A 6 -2.86 23.10 -3.43
CA SER A 6 -2.59 23.86 -2.20
C SER A 6 -1.10 24.07 -1.93
N ASP A 7 -0.23 23.15 -2.38
CA ASP A 7 1.22 23.25 -2.07
C ASP A 7 1.92 24.36 -2.88
N GLY A 8 1.50 24.55 -4.14
CA GLY A 8 2.04 25.62 -4.98
C GLY A 8 1.68 27.03 -4.47
N SER A 9 0.51 27.18 -3.86
CA SER A 9 0.03 28.47 -3.36
C SER A 9 0.74 28.90 -2.07
N VAL A 10 1.09 27.96 -1.18
CA VAL A 10 1.88 28.26 0.02
C VAL A 10 3.31 28.64 -0.36
N ALA A 11 3.96 27.90 -1.27
CA ALA A 11 5.31 28.22 -1.73
C ALA A 11 5.38 29.61 -2.39
N ALA A 12 4.39 29.93 -3.24
CA ALA A 12 4.30 31.23 -3.89
C ALA A 12 4.07 32.38 -2.90
N LEU A 13 3.24 32.17 -1.86
CA LEU A 13 3.03 33.16 -0.80
C LEU A 13 4.31 33.42 0.00
N VAL A 14 5.05 32.37 0.38
CA VAL A 14 6.31 32.51 1.12
C VAL A 14 7.36 33.24 0.28
N LEU A 15 7.52 32.87 -1.00
CA LEU A 15 8.43 33.56 -1.91
C LEU A 15 8.04 35.03 -2.12
N GLY A 16 6.75 35.29 -2.34
CA GLY A 16 6.24 36.65 -2.50
C GLY A 16 6.49 37.53 -1.27
N LEU A 17 6.28 36.98 -0.07
CA LEU A 17 6.50 37.70 1.18
C LEU A 17 8.00 37.95 1.42
N CYS A 18 8.86 36.97 1.13
CA CYS A 18 10.32 37.16 1.15
C CYS A 18 10.76 38.26 0.16
N CYS A 19 10.26 38.25 -1.07
CA CYS A 19 10.58 39.28 -2.07
C CYS A 19 10.13 40.68 -1.62
N LEU A 20 8.92 40.81 -1.08
CA LEU A 20 8.42 42.09 -0.56
C LEU A 20 9.30 42.62 0.58
N VAL A 21 9.75 41.75 1.48
CA VAL A 21 10.63 42.14 2.57
C VAL A 21 12.01 42.57 2.07
N VAL A 22 12.59 41.85 1.10
CA VAL A 22 13.88 42.22 0.49
C VAL A 22 13.78 43.55 -0.26
N VAL A 23 12.72 43.77 -1.04
CA VAL A 23 12.51 45.03 -1.77
C VAL A 23 12.27 46.19 -0.80
N GLY A 24 11.45 45.98 0.23
CA GLY A 24 11.26 46.95 1.30
C GLY A 24 12.55 47.32 2.01
N PHE A 25 13.40 46.32 2.30
CA PHE A 25 14.74 46.53 2.87
C PHE A 25 15.65 47.35 1.96
N GLY A 26 15.68 47.02 0.66
CA GLY A 26 16.50 47.73 -0.33
C GLY A 26 16.09 49.20 -0.51
N ALA A 27 14.79 49.46 -0.62
CA ALA A 27 14.29 50.83 -0.76
C ALA A 27 14.58 51.69 0.49
N TRP A 28 14.46 51.09 1.67
CA TRP A 28 14.68 51.82 2.92
C TRP A 28 16.16 52.08 3.21
N THR A 29 17.06 51.12 2.94
CA THR A 29 18.51 51.32 3.11
C THR A 29 19.05 52.44 2.22
N ALA A 30 18.50 52.59 1.01
CA ALA A 30 18.78 53.74 0.15
C ALA A 30 18.37 55.08 0.80
N GLY A 31 17.24 55.12 1.51
CA GLY A 31 16.81 56.28 2.29
C GLY A 31 17.73 56.59 3.47
N PHE A 32 18.17 55.57 4.20
CA PHE A 32 19.07 55.73 5.35
C PHE A 32 20.44 56.30 4.97
N LEU A 33 21.00 55.87 3.83
CA LEU A 33 22.25 56.40 3.28
C LEU A 33 22.19 57.90 2.96
N SER A 34 21.00 58.44 2.68
CA SER A 34 20.82 59.88 2.43
C SER A 34 20.85 60.72 3.70
N ASP A 35 20.39 60.17 4.84
CA ASP A 35 20.24 60.88 6.12
C ASP A 35 21.60 61.17 6.78
N HIS A 36 22.59 60.29 6.57
CA HIS A 36 23.96 60.51 7.07
C HIS A 36 24.65 61.75 6.50
N ARG A 37 24.28 62.20 5.29
CA ARG A 37 24.86 63.42 4.70
C ARG A 37 24.40 64.68 5.43
N VAL A 38 23.16 64.68 5.92
CA VAL A 38 22.56 65.85 6.59
C VAL A 38 23.15 66.06 7.99
N GLN A 39 23.53 64.99 8.69
CA GLN A 39 24.14 65.12 10.03
C GLN A 39 25.52 65.79 9.99
N THR A 40 26.33 65.51 8.96
CA THR A 40 27.66 66.13 8.79
C THR A 40 27.58 67.64 8.54
N GLU A 41 26.51 68.11 7.90
CA GLU A 41 26.28 69.54 7.67
C GLU A 41 25.78 70.28 8.91
N ARG A 42 25.14 69.59 9.85
CA ARG A 42 24.66 70.22 11.09
C ARG A 42 25.81 70.50 12.05
N THR A 43 26.75 69.57 12.21
CA THR A 43 27.89 69.74 13.12
C THR A 43 28.78 70.94 12.75
N THR A 44 28.94 71.24 11.46
CA THR A 44 29.70 72.43 11.02
C THR A 44 28.96 73.74 11.33
N ARG A 45 27.63 73.79 11.13
CA ARG A 45 26.82 75.00 11.44
C ARG A 45 26.74 75.33 12.93
N TYR A 46 26.85 74.34 13.81
CA TYR A 46 26.88 74.60 15.27
C TYR A 46 28.18 75.30 15.70
N ALA A 47 29.31 74.95 15.08
CA ALA A 47 30.57 75.65 15.32
C ALA A 47 30.46 77.13 14.92
N GLU A 48 29.89 77.40 13.73
CA GLU A 48 29.68 78.77 13.23
C GLU A 48 28.73 79.61 14.10
N ARG A 49 27.61 79.04 14.58
CA ARG A 49 26.67 79.77 15.46
C ARG A 49 27.26 80.10 16.82
N THR A 50 28.10 79.22 17.37
CA THR A 50 28.72 79.45 18.67
C THR A 50 29.67 80.64 18.59
N ASP A 51 30.49 80.71 17.53
CA ASP A 51 31.36 81.85 17.26
C ASP A 51 30.57 83.16 17.08
N GLU A 52 29.45 83.11 16.34
CA GLU A 52 28.60 84.28 16.13
C GLU A 52 27.91 84.76 17.43
N TYR A 53 27.43 83.84 18.27
CA TYR A 53 26.82 84.16 19.55
C TYR A 53 27.82 84.79 20.53
N ILE A 54 29.04 84.26 20.61
CA ILE A 54 30.13 84.85 21.41
C ILE A 54 30.45 86.26 20.89
N GLY A 55 30.56 86.42 19.57
CA GLY A 55 30.84 87.70 18.92
C GLY A 55 29.77 88.78 19.13
N ARG A 56 28.49 88.41 19.26
CA ARG A 56 27.42 89.39 19.54
C ARG A 56 27.24 89.70 21.01
N THR A 57 27.35 88.69 21.86
CA THR A 57 26.90 88.79 23.26
C THR A 57 28.02 89.16 24.21
N CYS A 58 29.26 88.74 23.93
CA CYS A 58 30.41 88.98 24.81
C CYS A 58 31.26 90.20 24.40
N VAL A 59 31.00 90.81 23.23
CA VAL A 59 31.75 91.99 22.75
C VAL A 59 31.33 93.25 23.51
N GLY A 60 32.33 93.96 24.05
CA GLY A 60 32.15 95.21 24.81
C GLY A 60 32.24 95.06 26.33
N MET A 61 32.44 93.85 26.85
CA MET A 61 32.67 93.58 28.26
C MET A 61 34.16 93.78 28.65
N ASP A 62 34.42 94.03 29.95
CA ASP A 62 35.78 94.02 30.51
C ASP A 62 36.46 92.66 30.31
N ARG A 63 37.79 92.62 30.27
CA ARG A 63 38.60 91.44 29.90
C ARG A 63 38.29 90.22 30.78
N ALA A 64 38.03 90.44 32.07
CA ALA A 64 37.66 89.37 32.99
C ALA A 64 36.24 88.85 32.71
N ALA A 65 35.28 89.74 32.46
CA ALA A 65 33.89 89.39 32.13
C ALA A 65 33.78 88.72 30.75
N LEU A 66 34.62 89.10 29.78
CA LEU A 66 34.64 88.49 28.45
C LEU A 66 35.08 87.03 28.50
N LEU A 67 36.11 86.70 29.29
CA LEU A 67 36.54 85.31 29.48
C LEU A 67 35.46 84.47 30.15
N GLN A 68 34.77 85.03 31.14
CA GLN A 68 33.69 84.32 31.83
C GLN A 68 32.50 84.07 30.89
N CYS A 69 32.07 85.09 30.14
CA CYS A 69 31.02 84.98 29.13
C CYS A 69 31.35 83.93 28.06
N ALA A 70 32.58 83.95 27.52
CA ALA A 70 33.01 82.97 26.53
C ALA A 70 33.03 81.54 27.09
N THR A 71 33.46 81.37 28.35
CA THR A 71 33.50 80.04 28.98
C THR A 71 32.09 79.50 29.21
N GLU A 72 31.18 80.32 29.71
CA GLU A 72 29.77 79.96 29.94
C GLU A 72 29.02 79.67 28.62
N ALA A 73 29.30 80.43 27.57
CA ALA A 73 28.78 80.17 26.22
C ALA A 73 29.28 78.83 25.65
N ILE A 74 30.55 78.48 25.88
CA ILE A 74 31.12 77.19 25.46
C ILE A 74 30.54 76.04 26.28
N GLU A 75 30.38 76.22 27.58
CA GLU A 75 29.87 75.19 28.48
C GLU A 75 28.40 74.88 28.22
N SER A 76 27.54 75.91 28.07
CA SER A 76 26.15 75.73 27.65
C SER A 76 26.02 75.07 26.28
N SER A 77 26.85 75.46 25.30
CA SER A 77 26.88 74.81 23.97
C SER A 77 27.28 73.33 24.06
N ARG A 78 28.18 72.97 24.99
CA ARG A 78 28.58 71.58 25.25
C ARG A 78 27.47 70.77 25.92
N GLU A 79 26.70 71.37 26.83
CA GLU A 79 25.55 70.70 27.45
C GLU A 79 24.45 70.41 26.42
N ASP A 80 24.13 71.37 25.56
CA ASP A 80 23.19 71.18 24.45
C ASP A 80 23.66 70.08 23.49
N GLN A 81 24.95 70.08 23.12
CA GLN A 81 25.53 69.00 22.31
C GLN A 81 25.39 67.63 22.97
N ARG A 82 25.66 67.52 24.28
CA ARG A 82 25.52 66.24 24.99
C ARG A 82 24.07 65.78 25.02
N ALA A 83 23.12 66.69 25.22
CA ALA A 83 21.70 66.39 25.21
C ALA A 83 21.25 65.89 23.83
N GLU A 84 21.63 66.59 22.75
CA GLU A 84 21.36 66.14 21.38
C GLU A 84 22.02 64.80 21.05
N TYR A 85 23.26 64.59 21.48
CA TYR A 85 23.98 63.35 21.22
C TYR A 85 23.33 62.16 21.93
N ASN A 86 22.87 62.34 23.18
CA ASN A 86 22.15 61.30 23.90
C ASN A 86 20.80 60.97 23.25
N LEU A 87 20.04 61.98 22.80
CA LEU A 87 18.79 61.78 22.06
C LEU A 87 19.03 61.01 20.75
N ASN A 88 20.02 61.43 19.96
CA ASN A 88 20.37 60.78 18.71
C ASN A 88 20.88 59.34 18.92
N ALA A 89 21.64 59.09 19.99
CA ALA A 89 22.06 57.74 20.36
C ALA A 89 20.87 56.84 20.70
N GLN A 90 19.88 57.34 21.45
CA GLN A 90 18.67 56.58 21.78
C GLN A 90 17.81 56.30 20.54
N GLU A 91 17.61 57.28 19.67
CA GLU A 91 16.88 57.09 18.41
C GLU A 91 17.58 56.08 17.50
N SER A 92 18.92 56.14 17.42
CA SER A 92 19.72 55.19 16.67
C SER A 92 19.58 53.76 17.21
N MET A 93 19.65 53.58 18.54
CA MET A 93 19.44 52.26 19.17
C MET A 93 18.02 51.72 18.93
N ALA A 94 16.99 52.56 19.04
CA ALA A 94 15.61 52.15 18.78
C ALA A 94 15.44 51.69 17.33
N ARG A 95 16.03 52.43 16.38
CA ARG A 95 16.02 52.08 14.95
C ARG A 95 16.73 50.76 14.68
N TRP A 96 17.90 50.54 15.27
CA TRP A 96 18.63 49.26 15.17
C TRP A 96 17.87 48.09 15.79
N THR A 97 17.22 48.29 16.92
CA THR A 97 16.42 47.25 17.59
C THR A 97 15.23 46.84 16.72
N PHE A 98 14.56 47.80 16.09
CA PHE A 98 13.49 47.54 15.14
C PHE A 98 13.97 46.68 13.94
N TRP A 99 15.21 46.89 13.48
CA TRP A 99 15.83 46.06 12.44
C TRP A 99 16.04 44.61 12.86
N LEU A 100 16.60 44.41 14.05
CA LEU A 100 16.83 43.08 14.58
C LEU A 100 15.51 42.33 14.79
N LEU A 101 14.44 43.04 15.18
CA LEU A 101 13.11 42.48 15.26
C LEU A 101 12.62 42.01 13.88
N GLY A 102 12.71 42.86 12.85
CA GLY A 102 12.33 42.50 11.48
C GLY A 102 13.09 41.27 10.96
N LEU A 103 14.41 41.24 11.15
CA LEU A 103 15.26 40.12 10.74
C LEU A 103 14.89 38.82 11.48
N SER A 104 14.62 38.89 12.78
CA SER A 104 14.24 37.71 13.56
C SER A 104 12.89 37.12 13.12
N VAL A 105 11.92 37.96 12.71
CA VAL A 105 10.64 37.50 12.13
C VAL A 105 10.87 36.75 10.82
N ILE A 106 11.73 37.25 9.93
CA ILE A 106 12.07 36.58 8.66
C ILE A 106 12.73 35.23 8.94
N THR A 107 13.75 35.20 9.80
CA THR A 107 14.46 33.96 10.15
C THR A 107 13.51 32.92 10.75
N THR A 108 12.59 33.36 11.61
CA THR A 108 11.54 32.49 12.17
C THR A 108 10.60 31.94 11.09
N GLY A 109 10.20 32.78 10.13
CA GLY A 109 9.37 32.34 8.99
C GLY A 109 10.08 31.31 8.09
N VAL A 110 11.36 31.54 7.77
CA VAL A 110 12.16 30.59 6.99
C VAL A 110 12.32 29.26 7.73
N ALA A 111 12.61 29.30 9.04
CA ALA A 111 12.71 28.09 9.86
C ALA A 111 11.38 27.33 9.92
N GLY A 112 10.26 28.03 10.11
CA GLY A 112 8.92 27.44 10.09
C GLY A 112 8.58 26.79 8.74
N GLY A 113 8.93 27.44 7.64
CA GLY A 113 8.81 26.88 6.29
C GLY A 113 9.64 25.60 6.13
N GLY A 114 10.89 25.58 6.61
CA GLY A 114 11.73 24.39 6.61
C GLY A 114 11.11 23.21 7.36
N ILE A 115 10.58 23.46 8.57
CA ILE A 115 9.88 22.44 9.36
C ILE A 115 8.65 21.92 8.63
N TYR A 116 7.86 22.80 7.99
CA TYR A 116 6.70 22.43 7.20
C TYR A 116 7.07 21.49 6.04
N TYR A 117 8.11 21.83 5.26
CA TYR A 117 8.57 20.97 4.16
C TYR A 117 9.06 19.61 4.62
N VAL A 118 9.80 19.55 5.74
CA VAL A 118 10.23 18.28 6.33
C VAL A 118 9.02 17.45 6.75
N HIS A 119 8.01 18.07 7.38
CA HIS A 119 6.77 17.39 7.76
C HIS A 119 6.04 16.84 6.52
N ALA A 120 5.86 17.64 5.47
CA ALA A 120 5.21 17.22 4.22
C ALA A 120 5.97 16.07 3.54
N THR A 121 7.30 16.13 3.52
CA THR A 121 8.14 15.05 2.97
C THR A 121 7.98 13.75 3.77
N LEU A 122 7.93 13.85 5.10
CA LEU A 122 7.73 12.70 5.97
C LEU A 122 6.35 12.06 5.80
N THR A 123 5.29 12.84 5.56
CA THR A 123 3.95 12.31 5.31
C THR A 123 3.89 11.55 3.99
N GLU A 124 4.48 12.09 2.92
CA GLU A 124 4.58 11.40 1.63
C GLU A 124 5.43 10.13 1.72
N THR A 125 6.55 10.19 2.43
CA THR A 125 7.41 9.01 2.66
C THR A 125 6.65 7.91 3.39
N ARG A 126 5.84 8.26 4.41
CA ARG A 126 4.99 7.29 5.13
C ARG A 126 3.93 6.66 4.22
N ALA A 127 3.30 7.45 3.35
CA ALA A 127 2.33 6.95 2.39
C ALA A 127 2.98 5.99 1.38
N ALA A 128 4.15 6.35 0.85
CA ALA A 128 4.91 5.51 -0.06
C ALA A 128 5.34 4.17 0.58
N VAL A 129 5.80 4.19 1.83
CA VAL A 129 6.16 2.96 2.57
C VAL A 129 4.97 2.03 2.73
N ARG A 130 3.80 2.55 3.13
CA ARG A 130 2.57 1.73 3.25
C ARG A 130 2.14 1.13 1.91
N ALA A 131 2.22 1.90 0.83
CA ALA A 131 1.90 1.41 -0.50
C ALA A 131 2.87 0.29 -0.94
N ALA A 132 4.16 0.42 -0.62
CA ALA A 132 5.17 -0.61 -0.89
C ALA A 132 4.94 -1.87 -0.05
N GLU A 133 4.56 -1.74 1.22
CA GLU A 133 4.20 -2.86 2.09
C GLU A 133 3.00 -3.63 1.52
N ALA A 134 1.93 -2.95 1.12
CA ALA A 134 0.77 -3.56 0.49
C ALA A 134 1.12 -4.25 -0.85
N ALA A 135 1.98 -3.64 -1.66
CA ALA A 135 2.44 -4.24 -2.91
C ALA A 135 3.28 -5.50 -2.69
N ASN A 136 4.10 -5.52 -1.63
CA ASN A 136 4.88 -6.69 -1.25
C ASN A 136 4.00 -7.85 -0.75
N GLU A 137 2.93 -7.55 -0.01
CA GLU A 137 1.94 -8.54 0.41
C GLU A 137 1.27 -9.19 -0.80
N VAL A 138 0.74 -8.39 -1.73
CA VAL A 138 0.15 -8.90 -2.98
C VAL A 138 1.16 -9.72 -3.79
N SER A 139 2.41 -9.25 -3.89
CA SER A 139 3.47 -9.98 -4.62
C SER A 139 3.79 -11.32 -3.97
N ARG A 140 3.75 -11.38 -2.63
CA ARG A 140 3.95 -12.62 -1.88
C ARG A 140 2.81 -13.59 -2.13
N ASP A 141 1.56 -13.14 -2.09
CA ASP A 141 0.38 -13.97 -2.34
C ASP A 141 0.39 -14.54 -3.76
N VAL A 142 0.72 -13.71 -4.76
CA VAL A 142 0.87 -14.16 -6.15
C VAL A 142 2.00 -15.17 -6.29
N GLY A 143 3.16 -14.91 -5.66
CA GLY A 143 4.29 -15.83 -5.67
C GLY A 143 3.96 -17.18 -5.03
N GLN A 144 3.24 -17.16 -3.90
CA GLN A 144 2.76 -18.38 -3.24
C GLN A 144 1.78 -19.15 -4.13
N ALA A 145 0.82 -18.46 -4.75
CA ALA A 145 -0.13 -19.08 -5.67
C ALA A 145 0.55 -19.69 -6.90
N GLN A 146 1.62 -19.09 -7.43
CA GLN A 146 2.35 -19.64 -8.58
C GLN A 146 3.18 -20.88 -8.24
N ILE A 147 3.72 -20.95 -7.03
CA ILE A 147 4.59 -22.05 -6.60
C ILE A 147 3.79 -23.22 -6.04
N ARG A 148 2.60 -22.95 -5.47
CA ARG A 148 1.73 -23.92 -4.80
C ARG A 148 1.48 -25.18 -5.65
N ALA A 149 1.31 -26.30 -4.96
CA ALA A 149 0.85 -27.56 -5.53
C ALA A 149 -0.63 -27.47 -5.90
N TYR A 150 -1.01 -28.00 -7.06
CA TYR A 150 -2.40 -28.08 -7.50
C TYR A 150 -2.69 -29.53 -7.85
N LEU A 151 -3.58 -30.18 -7.10
CA LEU A 151 -3.94 -31.57 -7.36
C LEU A 151 -5.15 -31.63 -8.28
N SER A 152 -5.00 -32.34 -9.39
CA SER A 152 -6.07 -32.74 -10.30
C SER A 152 -6.30 -34.24 -10.21
N LEU A 153 -7.48 -34.68 -10.63
CA LEU A 153 -7.84 -36.09 -10.69
C LEU A 153 -8.16 -36.47 -12.13
N THR A 154 -7.50 -37.52 -12.60
CA THR A 154 -7.74 -38.10 -13.91
C THR A 154 -8.28 -39.51 -13.71
N PRO A 155 -9.57 -39.78 -13.98
CA PRO A 155 -10.12 -41.12 -13.91
C PRO A 155 -9.55 -41.99 -15.04
N GLY A 156 -9.13 -43.21 -14.68
CA GLY A 156 -8.76 -44.26 -15.62
C GLY A 156 -9.98 -44.96 -16.21
N LEU A 157 -9.74 -46.11 -16.84
CA LEU A 157 -10.82 -46.95 -17.35
C LEU A 157 -11.55 -47.63 -16.19
N PRO A 158 -12.89 -47.67 -16.19
CA PRO A 158 -13.63 -48.42 -15.18
C PRO A 158 -13.41 -49.93 -15.35
N SER A 159 -13.36 -50.63 -14.23
CA SER A 159 -13.29 -52.09 -14.08
C SER A 159 -14.49 -52.59 -13.27
N GLY A 160 -14.78 -53.89 -13.31
CA GLY A 160 -15.87 -54.47 -12.49
C GLY A 160 -17.27 -53.99 -12.87
N VAL A 161 -17.48 -53.51 -14.10
CA VAL A 161 -18.80 -53.11 -14.60
C VAL A 161 -19.58 -54.34 -15.05
N LYS A 162 -19.87 -55.23 -14.09
CA LYS A 162 -20.64 -56.47 -14.29
C LYS A 162 -21.77 -56.53 -13.26
N ILE A 163 -22.85 -57.22 -13.62
CA ILE A 163 -23.95 -57.48 -12.69
C ILE A 163 -23.41 -58.32 -11.53
N ASP A 164 -23.86 -58.00 -10.32
CA ASP A 164 -23.43 -58.63 -9.06
C ASP A 164 -21.95 -58.39 -8.72
N ASP A 165 -21.35 -57.31 -9.25
CA ASP A 165 -20.01 -56.84 -8.91
C ASP A 165 -20.04 -55.39 -8.39
N PHE A 166 -18.93 -54.92 -7.80
CA PHE A 166 -18.74 -53.53 -7.40
C PHE A 166 -17.88 -52.83 -8.46
N PRO A 167 -18.46 -51.95 -9.30
CA PRO A 167 -17.68 -51.17 -10.25
C PRO A 167 -16.55 -50.44 -9.55
N SER A 168 -15.35 -50.48 -10.11
CA SER A 168 -14.20 -49.74 -9.63
C SER A 168 -13.56 -48.93 -10.73
N VAL A 169 -12.83 -47.90 -10.38
CA VAL A 169 -12.06 -47.10 -11.33
C VAL A 169 -10.74 -46.72 -10.69
N GLN A 170 -9.64 -47.00 -11.39
CA GLN A 170 -8.35 -46.46 -11.01
C GLN A 170 -8.35 -44.95 -11.25
N ILE A 171 -8.08 -44.15 -10.23
CA ILE A 171 -7.94 -42.70 -10.35
C ILE A 171 -6.47 -42.34 -10.22
N PHE A 172 -6.02 -41.38 -11.01
CA PHE A 172 -4.69 -40.80 -10.88
C PHE A 172 -4.81 -39.42 -10.26
N VAL A 173 -4.22 -39.25 -9.07
CA VAL A 173 -4.03 -37.95 -8.43
C VAL A 173 -2.75 -37.35 -8.99
N GLU A 174 -2.86 -36.28 -9.76
CA GLU A 174 -1.74 -35.63 -10.43
C GLU A 174 -1.51 -34.24 -9.83
N ASN A 175 -0.26 -33.92 -9.53
CA ASN A 175 0.11 -32.58 -9.08
C ASN A 175 0.56 -31.75 -10.27
N THR A 176 -0.28 -30.84 -10.73
CA THR A 176 0.00 -29.90 -11.83
C THR A 176 0.71 -28.62 -11.35
N GLY A 177 0.94 -28.48 -10.05
CA GLY A 177 1.67 -27.36 -9.46
C GLY A 177 3.19 -27.51 -9.51
N GLN A 178 3.89 -26.44 -9.13
CA GLN A 178 5.36 -26.36 -9.19
C GLN A 178 6.05 -26.85 -7.91
N SER A 179 5.29 -27.10 -6.84
CA SER A 179 5.80 -27.62 -5.59
C SER A 179 5.24 -29.01 -5.26
N PRO A 180 5.91 -29.82 -4.42
CA PRO A 180 5.32 -31.03 -3.87
C PRO A 180 4.05 -30.75 -3.05
N ALA A 181 3.13 -31.71 -3.05
CA ALA A 181 2.00 -31.80 -2.13
C ALA A 181 2.31 -32.86 -1.07
N TYR A 182 2.22 -32.50 0.20
CA TYR A 182 2.48 -33.38 1.34
C TYR A 182 1.17 -33.90 1.95
N SER A 183 1.28 -35.01 2.67
CA SER A 183 0.17 -35.59 3.43
C SER A 183 -1.11 -35.73 2.60
N VAL A 184 -0.96 -36.14 1.34
CA VAL A 184 -2.07 -36.24 0.40
C VAL A 184 -2.97 -37.38 0.86
N LEU A 185 -4.23 -37.06 1.12
CA LEU A 185 -5.30 -38.02 1.40
C LEU A 185 -6.34 -37.93 0.29
N CYS A 186 -6.77 -39.06 -0.23
CA CYS A 186 -7.83 -39.12 -1.22
C CYS A 186 -8.98 -39.99 -0.69
N ALA A 187 -10.18 -39.42 -0.64
CA ALA A 187 -11.40 -40.22 -0.48
C ALA A 187 -12.18 -40.16 -1.77
N SER A 188 -12.64 -41.31 -2.25
CA SER A 188 -13.36 -41.41 -3.50
C SER A 188 -14.43 -42.49 -3.44
N ALA A 189 -15.48 -42.32 -4.24
CA ALA A 189 -16.58 -43.26 -4.34
C ALA A 189 -17.25 -43.14 -5.72
N ILE A 190 -17.72 -44.28 -6.24
CA ILE A 190 -18.67 -44.29 -7.35
C ILE A 190 -20.08 -44.39 -6.79
N VAL A 191 -20.97 -43.51 -7.23
CA VAL A 191 -22.34 -43.38 -6.72
C VAL A 191 -23.33 -43.19 -7.87
N PRO A 192 -24.56 -43.73 -7.79
CA PRO A 192 -25.60 -43.43 -8.77
C PRO A 192 -26.16 -42.01 -8.58
N ARG A 193 -26.71 -41.41 -9.65
CA ARG A 193 -27.20 -40.03 -9.66
C ARG A 193 -28.21 -39.72 -8.55
N ASN A 194 -29.13 -40.66 -8.30
CA ASN A 194 -30.21 -40.52 -7.33
C ASN A 194 -29.72 -40.42 -5.87
N TRP A 195 -28.47 -40.80 -5.60
CA TRP A 195 -27.81 -40.57 -4.30
C TRP A 195 -27.08 -39.24 -4.25
N TYR A 196 -26.75 -38.68 -5.41
CA TYR A 196 -25.84 -37.55 -5.56
C TYR A 196 -26.54 -36.19 -5.52
N PHE A 197 -27.74 -36.12 -6.10
CA PHE A 197 -28.54 -34.92 -6.20
C PHE A 197 -29.83 -35.07 -5.39
N ASP A 198 -30.17 -34.06 -4.58
CA ASP A 198 -31.57 -33.89 -4.22
C ASP A 198 -32.36 -33.62 -5.50
N GLY A 199 -33.68 -33.85 -5.49
CA GLY A 199 -34.53 -33.61 -6.67
C GLY A 199 -34.50 -32.16 -7.22
N ASN A 200 -33.74 -31.25 -6.61
CA ASN A 200 -33.49 -29.88 -7.04
C ASN A 200 -32.08 -29.67 -7.61
N GLU A 201 -31.36 -30.74 -7.95
CA GLU A 201 -29.96 -30.71 -8.42
C GLU A 201 -28.95 -30.15 -7.39
N ASN A 202 -29.35 -30.00 -6.11
CA ASN A 202 -28.42 -29.64 -5.06
C ASN A 202 -27.70 -30.89 -4.56
N PHE A 203 -26.41 -30.70 -4.30
CA PHE A 203 -25.50 -31.78 -3.96
C PHE A 203 -25.70 -32.24 -2.51
N LEU A 204 -26.17 -33.47 -2.29
CA LEU A 204 -26.41 -34.00 -0.93
C LEU A 204 -25.16 -34.59 -0.26
N VAL A 205 -24.17 -35.03 -1.04
CA VAL A 205 -23.12 -35.97 -0.59
C VAL A 205 -21.80 -35.32 -0.12
N MET A 206 -21.54 -34.03 -0.36
CA MET A 206 -20.19 -33.44 -0.18
C MET A 206 -20.07 -32.32 0.87
N THR A 207 -21.06 -32.13 1.73
CA THR A 207 -20.90 -31.12 2.80
C THR A 207 -19.99 -31.58 3.93
N SER A 208 -19.68 -32.88 4.05
CA SER A 208 -18.70 -33.40 5.01
C SER A 208 -18.33 -34.85 4.67
N PHE A 209 -17.04 -35.21 4.81
CA PHE A 209 -16.56 -36.60 4.84
C PHE A 209 -17.41 -37.50 5.77
N ASP A 210 -18.02 -36.91 6.79
CA ASP A 210 -18.76 -37.62 7.84
C ASP A 210 -20.11 -38.24 7.41
N LYS A 211 -20.67 -37.88 6.24
CA LYS A 211 -22.04 -38.27 5.88
C LYS A 211 -22.16 -39.14 4.63
N ALA A 212 -21.14 -39.13 3.79
CA ALA A 212 -21.12 -39.97 2.61
C ALA A 212 -20.39 -41.29 2.93
N PRO A 213 -20.82 -42.41 2.35
CA PRO A 213 -20.12 -43.69 2.47
C PRO A 213 -18.83 -43.67 1.62
N PHE A 214 -18.00 -42.64 1.74
CA PHE A 214 -16.66 -42.68 1.17
C PHE A 214 -15.89 -43.83 1.83
N GLN A 215 -15.03 -44.47 1.05
CA GLN A 215 -14.04 -45.35 1.65
C GLN A 215 -13.15 -44.54 2.59
N THR A 216 -12.58 -45.22 3.59
CA THR A 216 -11.57 -44.61 4.47
C THR A 216 -10.52 -43.90 3.62
N PRO A 217 -10.23 -42.61 3.86
CA PRO A 217 -9.30 -41.86 3.03
C PRO A 217 -7.98 -42.61 2.86
N GLU A 218 -7.58 -42.83 1.61
CA GLU A 218 -6.32 -43.48 1.30
C GLU A 218 -5.18 -42.47 1.42
N ALA A 219 -4.16 -42.81 2.22
CA ALA A 219 -2.97 -41.98 2.37
C ALA A 219 -2.02 -42.21 1.18
N LEU A 220 -1.91 -41.21 0.31
CA LEU A 220 -1.04 -41.25 -0.87
C LEU A 220 0.37 -40.72 -0.60
N GLY A 221 0.60 -40.17 0.60
CA GLY A 221 1.91 -39.66 1.01
C GLY A 221 2.25 -38.32 0.37
N THR A 222 3.45 -38.22 -0.22
CA THR A 222 3.93 -36.99 -0.88
C THR A 222 3.88 -37.17 -2.39
N ILE A 223 3.18 -36.27 -3.07
CA ILE A 223 3.17 -36.20 -4.54
C ILE A 223 4.06 -35.04 -4.97
N GLY A 224 5.21 -35.35 -5.57
CA GLY A 224 6.14 -34.34 -6.09
C GLY A 224 5.51 -33.43 -7.15
N ALA A 225 6.19 -32.33 -7.50
CA ALA A 225 5.76 -31.47 -8.61
C ALA A 225 5.70 -32.28 -9.93
N ASN A 226 4.61 -32.16 -10.68
CA ASN A 226 4.31 -33.00 -11.86
C ASN A 226 4.28 -34.51 -11.56
N GLY A 227 4.20 -34.88 -10.28
CA GLY A 227 4.07 -36.25 -9.83
C GLY A 227 2.65 -36.76 -9.98
N ARG A 228 2.50 -38.08 -10.03
CA ARG A 228 1.19 -38.73 -10.04
C ARG A 228 1.20 -39.93 -9.08
N SER A 229 0.07 -40.15 -8.42
CA SER A 229 -0.15 -41.32 -7.57
C SER A 229 -1.47 -42.00 -7.94
N PRO A 230 -1.48 -43.32 -8.19
CA PRO A 230 -2.71 -44.06 -8.43
C PRO A 230 -3.44 -44.34 -7.10
N THR A 231 -4.76 -44.34 -7.15
CA THR A 231 -5.68 -44.80 -6.10
C THR A 231 -6.87 -45.50 -6.78
N GLU A 232 -7.71 -46.20 -6.04
CA GLU A 232 -8.89 -46.90 -6.59
C GLU A 232 -10.16 -46.39 -5.91
N ALA A 233 -11.11 -45.88 -6.70
CA ALA A 233 -12.48 -45.72 -6.25
C ALA A 233 -13.25 -47.01 -6.49
N LYS A 234 -14.10 -47.40 -5.53
CA LYS A 234 -15.11 -48.44 -5.76
C LYS A 234 -16.50 -47.89 -5.56
N CYS A 235 -17.45 -48.54 -6.20
CA CYS A 235 -18.86 -48.31 -6.01
C CYS A 235 -19.24 -48.70 -4.58
N ILE A 236 -20.05 -47.86 -3.96
CA ILE A 236 -20.59 -48.10 -2.62
C ILE A 236 -21.73 -49.14 -2.62
N LEU A 237 -22.29 -49.41 -3.80
CA LEU A 237 -23.40 -50.32 -4.02
C LEU A 237 -22.98 -51.43 -4.99
N LEU A 238 -23.49 -52.63 -4.73
CA LEU A 238 -23.43 -53.74 -5.67
C LEU A 238 -24.24 -53.36 -6.91
N LEU A 239 -23.70 -53.59 -8.09
CA LEU A 239 -24.38 -53.31 -9.34
C LEU A 239 -25.40 -54.43 -9.64
N ASP A 240 -26.58 -54.34 -9.02
CA ASP A 240 -27.68 -55.27 -9.30
C ASP A 240 -28.23 -55.09 -10.72
N ARG A 241 -29.02 -56.07 -11.19
CA ARG A 241 -29.61 -56.03 -12.55
C ARG A 241 -30.44 -54.77 -12.79
N SER A 242 -31.18 -54.28 -11.80
CA SER A 242 -32.05 -53.10 -11.93
C SER A 242 -31.23 -51.81 -12.10
N LEU A 243 -30.17 -51.64 -11.30
CA LEU A 243 -29.26 -50.50 -11.38
C LEU A 243 -28.43 -50.56 -12.67
N TYR A 244 -27.97 -51.76 -13.05
CA TYR A 244 -27.29 -51.99 -14.32
C TYR A 244 -28.17 -51.54 -15.50
N ASP A 245 -29.40 -52.04 -15.57
CA ASP A 245 -30.32 -51.74 -16.66
C ASP A 245 -30.64 -50.23 -16.73
N LYS A 246 -30.80 -49.56 -15.58
CA LYS A 246 -31.05 -48.11 -15.51
C LYS A 246 -29.86 -47.27 -15.99
N CYS A 247 -28.65 -47.60 -15.51
CA CYS A 247 -27.45 -46.82 -15.79
C CYS A 247 -26.85 -47.09 -17.17
N PHE A 248 -26.96 -48.31 -17.71
CA PHE A 248 -26.22 -48.73 -18.91
C PHE A 248 -27.09 -49.11 -20.10
N ASP A 249 -28.19 -49.84 -19.88
CA ASP A 249 -29.03 -50.33 -20.99
C ASP A 249 -30.03 -49.25 -21.45
N ARG A 250 -30.73 -48.63 -20.49
CA ARG A 250 -31.75 -47.61 -20.75
C ARG A 250 -31.18 -46.20 -20.83
N GLY A 251 -30.12 -45.91 -20.09
CA GLY A 251 -29.57 -44.56 -19.94
C GLY A 251 -30.50 -43.62 -19.16
N ASP A 252 -31.39 -44.17 -18.34
CA ASP A 252 -32.31 -43.40 -17.48
C ASP A 252 -31.57 -42.78 -16.28
N ASP A 253 -30.44 -43.37 -15.89
CA ASP A 253 -29.61 -42.97 -14.76
C ASP A 253 -28.12 -42.89 -15.17
N ALA A 254 -27.27 -42.29 -14.34
CA ALA A 254 -25.84 -42.20 -14.57
C ALA A 254 -25.04 -42.45 -13.29
N MET A 255 -23.86 -43.04 -13.43
CA MET A 255 -22.92 -43.12 -12.31
C MET A 255 -22.00 -41.91 -12.29
N PHE A 256 -21.67 -41.47 -11.08
CA PHE A 256 -20.77 -40.37 -10.80
C PHE A 256 -19.60 -40.88 -9.98
N LEU A 257 -18.40 -40.44 -10.36
CA LEU A 257 -17.19 -40.57 -9.56
C LEU A 257 -17.04 -39.27 -8.78
N ALA A 258 -17.14 -39.39 -7.47
CA ALA A 258 -16.93 -38.30 -6.54
C ALA A 258 -15.62 -38.52 -5.79
N ALA A 259 -14.80 -37.49 -5.66
CA ALA A 259 -13.59 -37.57 -4.88
C ALA A 259 -13.27 -36.24 -4.20
N ILE A 260 -12.66 -36.33 -3.01
CA ILE A 260 -12.13 -35.21 -2.26
C ILE A 260 -10.66 -35.53 -1.96
N VAL A 261 -9.78 -34.62 -2.34
CA VAL A 261 -8.35 -34.71 -2.10
C VAL A 261 -7.94 -33.60 -1.16
N THR A 262 -7.42 -33.96 0.01
CA THR A 262 -6.84 -33.00 0.96
C THR A 262 -5.33 -33.13 0.98
N TYR A 263 -4.62 -32.02 1.03
CA TYR A 263 -3.15 -32.00 1.08
C TYR A 263 -2.63 -30.80 1.85
N VAL A 264 -1.34 -30.83 2.17
CA VAL A 264 -0.60 -29.71 2.74
C VAL A 264 0.44 -29.25 1.73
N ASP A 265 0.48 -27.96 1.40
CA ASP A 265 1.47 -27.42 0.48
C ASP A 265 2.84 -27.18 1.14
N VAL A 266 3.81 -26.68 0.36
CA VAL A 266 5.15 -26.31 0.87
C VAL A 266 5.15 -25.17 1.88
N PHE A 267 4.06 -24.40 1.98
CA PHE A 267 3.89 -23.32 2.94
C PHE A 267 3.19 -23.78 4.22
N GLY A 268 2.80 -25.07 4.32
CA GLY A 268 2.11 -25.64 5.46
C GLY A 268 0.61 -25.37 5.48
N ALA A 269 0.05 -24.78 4.42
CA ALA A 269 -1.38 -24.55 4.31
C ALA A 269 -2.09 -25.83 3.85
N SER A 270 -3.23 -26.13 4.48
CA SER A 270 -4.07 -27.26 4.10
C SER A 270 -5.07 -26.82 3.04
N HIS A 271 -5.19 -27.64 2.00
CA HIS A 271 -6.04 -27.38 0.84
C HIS A 271 -6.95 -28.57 0.57
N GLU A 272 -8.09 -28.29 -0.06
CA GLU A 272 -9.07 -29.29 -0.45
C GLU A 272 -9.45 -29.11 -1.92
N THR A 273 -9.27 -30.16 -2.72
CA THR A 273 -9.79 -30.21 -4.09
C THR A 273 -10.93 -31.20 -4.16
N ARG A 274 -12.08 -30.74 -4.65
CA ARG A 274 -13.23 -31.59 -4.94
C ARG A 274 -13.27 -31.93 -6.41
N PHE A 275 -13.68 -33.15 -6.73
CA PHE A 275 -13.79 -33.64 -8.09
C PHE A 275 -15.07 -34.43 -8.30
N CYS A 276 -15.69 -34.21 -9.46
CA CYS A 276 -16.87 -34.93 -9.88
C CYS A 276 -16.80 -35.22 -11.39
N ALA A 277 -16.76 -36.50 -11.74
CA ALA A 277 -16.89 -36.96 -13.11
C ALA A 277 -18.17 -37.78 -13.29
N ARG A 278 -18.84 -37.60 -14.41
CA ARG A 278 -19.95 -38.45 -14.85
C ARG A 278 -19.37 -39.55 -15.72
N MET A 279 -19.82 -40.77 -15.50
CA MET A 279 -19.58 -41.86 -16.45
C MET A 279 -20.52 -41.65 -17.64
N ASP A 280 -19.94 -41.43 -18.81
CA ASP A 280 -20.70 -41.39 -20.05
C ASP A 280 -21.11 -42.81 -20.45
N ASP A 281 -22.18 -42.89 -21.23
CA ASP A 281 -22.66 -44.15 -21.81
C ASP A 281 -21.50 -44.91 -22.46
N PRO A 282 -21.49 -46.25 -22.36
CA PRO A 282 -20.51 -47.06 -23.07
C PRO A 282 -20.51 -46.63 -24.52
N VAL A 283 -19.34 -46.32 -25.07
CA VAL A 283 -19.22 -45.87 -26.46
C VAL A 283 -19.84 -46.96 -27.33
N ARG A 284 -21.07 -46.73 -27.82
CA ARG A 284 -21.76 -47.62 -28.75
C ARG A 284 -21.05 -47.51 -30.10
N GLY A 285 -19.84 -48.07 -30.17
CA GLY A 285 -19.07 -48.18 -31.38
C GLY A 285 -19.89 -48.99 -32.39
N GLY A 286 -20.23 -48.37 -33.52
CA GLY A 286 -21.01 -48.96 -34.59
C GLY A 286 -20.30 -50.07 -35.37
N GLY A 287 -19.64 -51.00 -34.68
CA GLY A 287 -19.01 -52.19 -35.25
C GLY A 287 -19.31 -53.39 -34.36
N ALA A 288 -20.22 -54.24 -34.83
CA ALA A 288 -20.52 -55.61 -34.39
C ALA A 288 -20.28 -55.92 -32.91
N ILE A 289 -21.37 -55.89 -32.11
CA ILE A 289 -21.62 -56.63 -30.85
C ILE A 289 -20.37 -57.35 -30.30
N GLY A 290 -19.39 -56.55 -29.87
CA GLY A 290 -18.15 -57.02 -29.27
C GLY A 290 -18.38 -57.10 -27.78
N ASN A 291 -18.19 -58.31 -27.25
CA ASN A 291 -18.26 -58.71 -25.84
C ASN A 291 -18.66 -57.59 -24.84
N PRO A 292 -19.87 -57.65 -24.22
CA PRO A 292 -20.28 -56.71 -23.16
C PRO A 292 -19.30 -56.65 -21.98
N GLU A 293 -18.36 -57.59 -21.87
CA GLU A 293 -17.27 -57.55 -20.89
C GLU A 293 -16.17 -56.54 -21.17
N THR A 294 -16.13 -55.91 -22.36
CA THR A 294 -15.03 -54.97 -22.75
C THR A 294 -15.50 -53.55 -23.05
N GLY A 295 -16.79 -53.25 -22.86
CA GLY A 295 -17.37 -51.94 -23.14
C GLY A 295 -16.62 -50.82 -22.42
N GLN A 296 -15.80 -50.08 -23.15
CA GLN A 296 -15.06 -48.94 -22.60
C GLN A 296 -16.06 -47.81 -22.32
N CYS A 297 -16.32 -47.56 -21.04
CA CYS A 297 -17.02 -46.36 -20.60
C CYS A 297 -15.99 -45.24 -20.42
N ARG A 298 -16.37 -44.02 -20.81
CA ARG A 298 -15.53 -42.82 -20.64
C ARG A 298 -16.05 -42.00 -19.47
N TRP A 299 -15.17 -41.36 -18.74
CA TRP A 299 -15.55 -40.38 -17.73
C TRP A 299 -15.46 -38.98 -18.35
N THR A 300 -16.53 -38.19 -18.24
CA THR A 300 -16.54 -36.78 -18.56
C THR A 300 -16.59 -35.96 -17.28
N GLN A 301 -15.62 -35.06 -17.14
CA GLN A 301 -15.57 -34.14 -16.02
C GLN A 301 -16.80 -33.23 -16.04
N THR A 302 -17.54 -33.21 -14.93
CA THR A 302 -18.74 -32.39 -14.84
C THR A 302 -18.34 -30.93 -14.62
N ARG A 303 -19.15 -29.97 -15.10
CA ARG A 303 -18.90 -28.52 -14.85
C ARG A 303 -19.08 -28.15 -13.37
N PHE A 304 -19.70 -29.02 -12.60
CA PHE A 304 -19.98 -28.82 -11.20
C PHE A 304 -18.75 -29.27 -10.39
N HIS A 305 -18.24 -28.38 -9.54
CA HIS A 305 -17.38 -28.72 -8.39
C HIS A 305 -16.01 -29.34 -8.74
N ASN A 306 -15.29 -28.71 -9.68
CA ASN A 306 -13.83 -28.86 -9.79
C ASN A 306 -13.13 -27.62 -9.23
N THR A 307 -13.46 -27.29 -7.98
CA THR A 307 -12.88 -26.14 -7.29
C THR A 307 -11.77 -26.62 -6.36
N ALA A 308 -10.57 -26.10 -6.56
CA ALA A 308 -9.54 -26.09 -5.53
C ALA A 308 -9.86 -24.95 -4.58
N THR A 309 -10.10 -25.26 -3.31
CA THR A 309 -10.17 -24.29 -2.23
C THR A 309 -8.87 -24.31 -1.45
#